data_AF-A0A1F9DVM1-F1
#
_entry.id   AF-A0A1F9DVM1-F1
#
_cell.length_a   1.000
_cell.length_b   1.000
_cell.length_c   1.000
_cell.angle_alpha   90.00
_cell.angle_beta   90.00
_cell.angle_gamma   90.00
#
_symmetry.space_group_name_H-M   'P 1'
#
loop_
_entity.id
_entity.type
_entity.pdbx_description
1 polymer ?
#
loop_
_entity_poly.entity_id
_entity_poly.type
_entity_poly.pdbx_seq_one_letter_code
_entity_poly.pdbx_strand_id
1 'polypeptide(L)'
;MLRCILFDLDNTLYPKSLGIFDMVVDRIRNYMEARMGFEKNMARQLRQEYIKNYGSTLRGLMIHQNVDPEDYLEYVHDVGVEEKLSRNPPLAGLLQSVPYEKAIFTSGHRPHALKVLRCLGVDQYFPRIFDITFTHYIPKPNPEPYRQILDVLGYGGEKCMMIEDLPANLLPAKELGMTTVLVGQNTGGMN
;
A
#
# COMPACT_ATOMS: atom_id res chain seq x y z
N MET A 1 1.93 0.00 26.30
CA MET A 1 1.19 -1.19 25.83
C MET A 1 0.70 -0.92 24.43
N LEU A 2 0.87 -1.86 23.52
CA LEU A 2 0.43 -1.77 22.12
C LEU A 2 -1.09 -1.56 22.06
N ARG A 3 -1.55 -0.71 21.14
CA ARG A 3 -2.97 -0.41 20.90
C ARG A 3 -3.42 -0.76 19.50
N CYS A 4 -2.58 -0.52 18.50
CA CYS A 4 -2.93 -0.74 17.10
C CYS A 4 -1.79 -1.31 16.27
N ILE A 5 -2.18 -2.08 15.27
CA ILE A 5 -1.31 -2.62 14.24
C ILE A 5 -1.77 -2.08 12.88
N LEU A 6 -0.87 -1.37 12.21
CA LEU A 6 -1.00 -0.91 10.84
C LEU A 6 -0.43 -1.98 9.92
N PHE A 7 -1.27 -2.51 9.03
CA PHE A 7 -0.87 -3.48 8.03
C PHE A 7 -0.79 -2.78 6.68
N ASP A 8 0.33 -2.92 5.99
CA ASP A 8 0.30 -2.78 4.54
C ASP A 8 -0.57 -3.90 3.91
N LEU A 9 -0.99 -3.68 2.67
CA LEU A 9 -1.88 -4.57 1.94
C LEU A 9 -1.12 -5.42 0.92
N ASP A 10 -0.60 -4.78 -0.12
CA ASP A 10 -0.09 -5.43 -1.32
C ASP A 10 1.27 -6.08 -1.04
N ASN A 11 1.41 -7.39 -1.30
CA ASN A 11 2.59 -8.21 -0.95
C ASN A 11 2.79 -8.45 0.56
N THR A 12 1.98 -7.83 1.42
CA THR A 12 1.99 -8.03 2.88
C THR A 12 0.93 -9.03 3.34
N LEU A 13 -0.36 -8.81 3.01
CA LEU A 13 -1.44 -9.73 3.38
C LEU A 13 -1.57 -10.94 2.45
N TYR A 14 -0.86 -10.92 1.33
CA TYR A 14 -0.74 -12.02 0.38
C TYR A 14 0.68 -12.02 -0.21
N PRO A 15 1.19 -13.17 -0.70
CA PRO A 15 2.57 -13.24 -1.13
C PRO A 15 2.78 -12.52 -2.47
N LYS A 16 3.96 -11.88 -2.61
CA LYS A 16 4.42 -11.23 -3.85
C LYS A 16 4.40 -12.14 -5.07
N SER A 17 4.52 -13.47 -4.89
CA SER A 17 4.49 -14.45 -5.98
C SER A 17 3.16 -14.48 -6.77
N LEU A 18 2.09 -13.87 -6.26
CA LEU A 18 0.83 -13.74 -7.01
C LEU A 18 0.89 -12.68 -8.12
N GLY A 19 1.90 -11.80 -8.11
CA GLY A 19 2.15 -10.83 -9.20
C GLY A 19 1.09 -9.73 -9.34
N ILE A 20 0.20 -9.53 -8.36
CA ILE A 20 -0.88 -8.54 -8.44
C ILE A 20 -0.32 -7.12 -8.57
N PHE A 21 0.73 -6.79 -7.81
CA PHE A 21 1.38 -5.49 -7.92
C PHE A 21 2.02 -5.28 -9.30
N ASP A 22 2.58 -6.33 -9.91
CA ASP A 22 3.13 -6.26 -11.26
C ASP A 22 2.03 -5.97 -12.29
N MET A 23 0.84 -6.55 -12.12
CA MET A 23 -0.33 -6.21 -12.95
C MET A 23 -0.73 -4.74 -12.82
N VAL A 24 -0.68 -4.17 -11.61
CA VAL A 24 -0.92 -2.73 -11.38
C VAL A 24 0.16 -1.91 -12.08
N VAL A 25 1.43 -2.29 -11.98
CA VAL A 25 2.53 -1.61 -12.70
C VAL A 25 2.32 -1.64 -14.22
N ASP A 26 1.85 -2.76 -14.76
CA ASP A 26 1.52 -2.88 -16.18
C ASP A 26 0.38 -1.94 -16.57
N ARG A 27 -0.67 -1.85 -15.75
CA ARG A 27 -1.76 -0.90 -15.94
C ARG A 27 -1.30 0.56 -15.87
N ILE A 28 -0.39 0.91 -14.96
CA ILE A 28 0.20 2.26 -14.90
C ILE A 28 0.88 2.61 -16.22
N ARG A 29 1.69 1.71 -16.78
CA ARG A 29 2.33 1.92 -18.08
C ARG A 29 1.30 2.10 -19.19
N ASN A 30 0.30 1.23 -19.22
CA ASN A 30 -0.78 1.32 -20.21
C ASN A 30 -1.60 2.62 -20.08
N TYR A 31 -1.80 3.14 -18.86
CA TYR A 31 -2.46 4.43 -18.66
C TYR A 31 -1.66 5.55 -19.32
N MET A 32 -0.35 5.61 -19.05
CA MET A 32 0.56 6.62 -19.60
C MET A 32 0.66 6.52 -21.13
N GLU A 33 0.73 5.31 -21.69
CA GLU A 33 0.86 5.12 -23.14
C GLU A 33 -0.48 5.31 -23.86
N ALA A 34 -1.51 4.54 -23.48
CA ALA A 34 -2.76 4.46 -24.24
C ALA A 34 -3.77 5.56 -23.89
N ARG A 35 -3.84 6.03 -22.65
CA ARG A 35 -4.78 7.10 -22.25
C ARG A 35 -4.15 8.49 -22.36
N MET A 36 -2.89 8.64 -21.97
CA MET A 36 -2.21 9.93 -22.04
C MET A 36 -1.42 10.16 -23.34
N GLY A 37 -1.23 9.12 -24.16
CA GLY A 37 -0.58 9.23 -25.46
C GLY A 37 0.95 9.39 -25.41
N PHE A 38 1.60 9.09 -24.27
CA PHE A 38 3.04 9.14 -24.19
C PHE A 38 3.68 8.02 -25.01
N GLU A 39 4.77 8.34 -25.72
CA GLU A 39 5.62 7.32 -26.32
C GLU A 39 6.22 6.43 -25.22
N LYS A 40 6.36 5.14 -25.51
CA LYS A 40 6.75 4.10 -24.54
C LYS A 40 8.03 4.42 -23.77
N ASN A 41 9.09 4.86 -24.43
CA ASN A 41 10.35 5.19 -23.76
C ASN A 41 10.19 6.44 -22.89
N MET A 42 9.48 7.45 -23.38
CA MET A 42 9.15 8.65 -22.61
C MET A 42 8.32 8.31 -21.36
N ALA A 43 7.27 7.50 -21.49
CA ALA A 43 6.44 7.06 -20.37
C ALA A 43 7.27 6.34 -19.29
N ARG A 44 8.19 5.46 -19.71
CA ARG A 44 9.12 4.78 -18.81
C ARG A 44 10.04 5.76 -18.07
N GLN A 45 10.63 6.72 -18.79
CA GLN A 45 11.53 7.72 -18.21
C GLN A 45 10.79 8.60 -17.20
N LEU A 46 9.64 9.16 -17.58
CA LEU A 46 8.78 9.97 -16.70
C LEU A 46 8.37 9.20 -15.46
N ARG A 47 7.98 7.92 -15.58
CA ARG A 47 7.62 7.11 -14.42
C ARG A 47 8.78 6.96 -13.44
N GLN A 48 9.99 6.69 -13.94
CA GLN A 48 11.18 6.56 -13.10
C GLN A 48 11.50 7.90 -12.41
N GLU A 49 11.42 9.00 -13.16
CA GLU A 49 11.61 10.34 -12.64
C GLU A 49 10.59 10.69 -11.55
N TYR A 50 9.30 10.42 -11.79
CA TYR A 50 8.24 10.71 -10.84
C TYR A 50 8.31 9.87 -9.58
N ILE A 51 8.64 8.59 -9.70
CA ILE A 51 8.90 7.75 -8.51
C ILE A 51 10.08 8.31 -7.71
N LYS A 52 11.17 8.69 -8.38
CA LYS A 52 12.36 9.24 -7.72
C LYS A 52 12.08 10.57 -7.01
N ASN A 53 11.38 11.49 -7.67
CA ASN A 53 11.21 12.87 -7.21
C ASN A 53 9.97 13.06 -6.32
N TYR A 54 8.94 12.23 -6.51
CA TYR A 54 7.64 12.39 -5.85
C TYR A 54 7.18 11.13 -5.09
N GLY A 55 7.95 10.03 -5.13
CA GLY A 55 7.62 8.78 -4.45
C GLY A 55 6.58 7.92 -5.16
N SER A 56 5.82 8.45 -6.12
CA SER A 56 4.88 7.68 -6.93
C SER A 56 4.68 8.30 -8.32
N THR A 57 4.29 7.46 -9.28
CA THR A 57 3.92 7.92 -10.63
C THR A 57 2.73 8.87 -10.57
N LEU A 58 1.69 8.53 -9.79
CA LEU A 58 0.48 9.32 -9.66
C LEU A 58 0.78 10.75 -9.19
N ARG A 59 1.59 10.91 -8.14
CA ARG A 59 1.90 12.24 -7.60
C ARG A 59 2.60 13.13 -8.64
N GLY A 60 3.53 12.59 -9.41
CA GLY A 60 4.17 13.33 -10.50
C GLY A 60 3.18 13.68 -11.62
N LEU A 61 2.30 12.75 -11.99
CA LEU A 61 1.25 12.99 -12.99
C LEU A 61 0.26 14.08 -12.56
N MET A 62 -0.13 14.11 -11.29
CA MET A 62 -0.99 15.17 -10.75
C MET A 62 -0.30 16.54 -10.85
N ILE A 63 0.96 16.64 -10.45
CA ILE A 63 1.72 17.90 -10.41
C ILE A 63 1.97 18.44 -11.83
N HIS A 64 2.43 17.58 -12.75
CA HIS A 64 2.92 18.05 -14.05
C HIS A 64 1.89 17.95 -15.16
N GLN A 65 0.93 17.04 -15.05
CA GLN A 65 0.01 16.70 -16.14
C GLN A 65 -1.46 16.87 -15.76
N ASN A 66 -1.73 17.39 -14.56
CA ASN A 66 -3.09 17.65 -14.06
C ASN A 66 -4.02 16.43 -14.22
N VAL A 67 -3.47 15.24 -14.01
CA VAL A 67 -4.23 13.98 -14.05
C VAL A 67 -5.22 13.95 -12.90
N ASP A 68 -6.46 13.54 -13.22
CA ASP A 68 -7.45 13.20 -12.22
C ASP A 68 -7.02 11.93 -11.46
N PRO A 69 -6.73 12.02 -10.15
CA PRO A 69 -6.28 10.87 -9.39
C PRO A 69 -7.34 9.78 -9.28
N GLU A 70 -8.64 10.10 -9.29
CA GLU A 70 -9.68 9.08 -9.17
C GLU A 70 -9.76 8.23 -10.44
N ASP A 71 -9.82 8.85 -11.62
CA ASP A 71 -9.77 8.12 -12.92
C ASP A 71 -8.51 7.26 -13.04
N TYR A 72 -7.35 7.80 -12.64
CA TYR A 72 -6.10 7.04 -12.63
C TYR A 72 -6.20 5.83 -11.70
N LEU A 73 -6.64 6.02 -10.45
CA LEU A 73 -6.67 4.97 -9.44
C LEU A 73 -7.68 3.86 -9.78
N GLU A 74 -8.85 4.22 -10.32
CA GLU A 74 -9.83 3.26 -10.84
C GLU A 74 -9.22 2.43 -11.96
N TYR A 75 -8.55 3.06 -12.93
CA TYR A 75 -7.96 2.34 -14.06
C TYR A 75 -6.80 1.43 -13.65
N VAL A 76 -5.87 1.90 -12.81
CA VAL A 76 -4.64 1.14 -12.52
C VAL A 76 -4.88 -0.03 -11.59
N HIS A 77 -5.92 0.04 -10.76
CA HIS A 77 -6.33 -1.04 -9.86
C HIS A 77 -7.46 -1.91 -10.43
N ASP A 78 -7.92 -1.66 -11.65
CA ASP A 78 -8.75 -2.62 -12.40
C ASP A 78 -7.88 -3.79 -12.87
N VAL A 79 -7.46 -4.58 -11.90
CA VAL A 79 -6.71 -5.82 -12.04
C VAL A 79 -7.57 -6.94 -11.46
N GLY A 80 -7.63 -8.08 -12.15
CA GLY A 80 -8.45 -9.24 -11.75
C GLY A 80 -7.93 -9.93 -10.47
N VAL A 81 -7.98 -9.24 -9.33
CA VAL A 81 -7.54 -9.78 -8.03
C VAL A 81 -8.35 -11.00 -7.62
N GLU A 82 -9.63 -11.08 -8.03
CA GLU A 82 -10.51 -12.21 -7.81
C GLU A 82 -10.02 -13.50 -8.49
N GLU A 83 -9.21 -13.39 -9.55
CA GLU A 83 -8.61 -14.53 -10.25
C GLU A 83 -7.33 -15.03 -9.57
N LYS A 84 -6.70 -14.17 -8.75
CA LYS A 84 -5.40 -14.44 -8.11
C LYS A 84 -5.54 -14.75 -6.62
N LEU A 85 -6.57 -14.21 -5.97
CA LEU A 85 -6.81 -14.33 -4.54
C LEU A 85 -7.98 -15.26 -4.27
N SER A 86 -7.83 -16.02 -3.19
CA SER A 86 -8.89 -16.81 -2.60
C SER A 86 -8.89 -16.60 -1.09
N ARG A 87 -9.95 -17.07 -0.42
CA ARG A 87 -10.06 -16.95 1.03
C ARG A 87 -8.83 -17.57 1.69
N ASN A 88 -8.32 -16.91 2.73
CA ASN A 88 -7.16 -17.36 3.48
C ASN A 88 -7.54 -17.65 4.95
N PRO A 89 -8.07 -18.85 5.26
CA PRO A 89 -8.47 -19.21 6.62
C PRO A 89 -7.33 -19.11 7.65
N PRO A 90 -6.07 -19.51 7.35
CA PRO A 90 -4.95 -19.28 8.26
C PRO A 90 -4.74 -17.80 8.61
N LEU A 91 -4.77 -16.89 7.63
CA LEU A 91 -4.66 -15.45 7.88
C LEU A 91 -5.85 -14.94 8.70
N ALA A 92 -7.07 -15.39 8.39
CA ALA A 92 -8.26 -15.02 9.15
C ALA A 92 -8.17 -15.45 10.63
N GLY A 93 -7.69 -16.67 10.90
CA GLY A 93 -7.46 -17.17 12.26
C GLY A 93 -6.38 -16.39 13.00
N LEU A 94 -5.28 -16.02 12.32
CA LEU A 94 -4.24 -15.16 12.88
C LEU A 94 -4.80 -13.77 13.24
N LEU A 95 -5.50 -13.12 12.31
CA LEU A 95 -6.09 -11.81 12.55
C LEU A 95 -7.15 -11.85 13.66
N GLN A 96 -7.88 -12.94 13.80
CA GLN A 96 -8.85 -13.12 14.89
C GLN A 96 -8.18 -13.20 16.26
N SER A 97 -7.03 -13.87 16.37
CA SER A 97 -6.34 -14.09 17.65
C SER A 97 -5.62 -12.84 18.17
N VAL A 98 -5.39 -11.84 17.33
CA VAL A 98 -4.74 -10.57 17.69
C VAL A 98 -5.74 -9.65 18.42
N PRO A 99 -5.51 -9.30 19.70
CA PRO A 99 -6.45 -8.53 20.53
C PRO A 99 -6.25 -6.99 20.43
N TYR A 100 -5.52 -6.52 19.43
CA TYR A 100 -5.25 -5.09 19.19
C TYR A 100 -6.12 -4.54 18.06
N GLU A 101 -6.30 -3.23 17.99
CA GLU A 101 -6.93 -2.61 16.82
C GLU A 101 -6.09 -2.87 15.57
N LYS A 102 -6.76 -3.06 14.43
CA LYS A 102 -6.10 -3.31 13.14
C LYS A 102 -6.60 -2.29 12.14
N ALA A 103 -5.69 -1.76 11.34
CA ALA A 103 -6.03 -0.89 10.24
C ALA A 103 -5.13 -1.20 9.04
N ILE A 104 -5.64 -0.96 7.84
CA ILE A 104 -4.83 -0.96 6.64
C ILE A 104 -4.15 0.40 6.49
N PHE A 105 -2.87 0.41 6.09
CA PHE A 105 -2.14 1.56 5.62
C PHE A 105 -1.48 1.25 4.26
N THR A 106 -2.19 1.59 3.17
CA THR A 106 -1.82 1.22 1.80
C THR A 106 -1.56 2.45 0.93
N SER A 107 -0.67 2.30 -0.06
CA SER A 107 -0.49 3.28 -1.15
C SER A 107 -1.51 3.10 -2.28
N GLY A 108 -2.36 2.07 -2.22
CA GLY A 108 -3.51 1.89 -3.09
C GLY A 108 -4.72 2.71 -2.61
N HIS A 109 -5.83 2.65 -3.37
CA HIS A 109 -7.09 3.31 -3.03
C HIS A 109 -8.09 2.34 -2.39
N ARG A 110 -9.05 2.88 -1.62
CA ARG A 110 -10.00 2.11 -0.81
C ARG A 110 -10.79 1.04 -1.58
N PRO A 111 -11.34 1.27 -2.79
CA PRO A 111 -11.99 0.23 -3.58
C PRO A 111 -11.10 -1.00 -3.83
N HIS A 112 -9.84 -0.81 -4.23
CA HIS A 112 -8.85 -1.90 -4.39
C HIS A 112 -8.65 -2.64 -3.06
N ALA A 113 -8.41 -1.88 -1.99
CA ALA A 113 -8.16 -2.45 -0.67
C ALA A 113 -9.32 -3.33 -0.20
N LEU A 114 -10.56 -2.83 -0.31
CA LEU A 114 -11.75 -3.60 0.06
C LEU A 114 -11.92 -4.86 -0.79
N LYS A 115 -11.64 -4.77 -2.10
CA LYS A 115 -11.72 -5.92 -3.00
C LYS A 115 -10.74 -7.03 -2.57
N VAL A 116 -9.46 -6.67 -2.35
CA VAL A 116 -8.44 -7.60 -1.85
C VAL A 116 -8.84 -8.23 -0.52
N LEU A 117 -9.26 -7.42 0.46
CA LEU A 117 -9.65 -7.91 1.79
C LEU A 117 -10.84 -8.88 1.74
N ARG A 118 -11.83 -8.61 0.88
CA ARG A 118 -12.99 -9.48 0.67
C ARG A 118 -12.60 -10.80 0.00
N CYS A 119 -11.73 -10.77 -1.00
CA CYS A 119 -11.21 -12.00 -1.64
C CYS A 119 -10.49 -12.88 -0.61
N LEU A 120 -9.69 -12.28 0.27
CA LEU A 120 -9.01 -12.97 1.36
C LEU A 120 -9.95 -13.41 2.50
N GLY A 121 -11.14 -12.81 2.61
CA GLY A 121 -12.15 -13.11 3.64
C GLY A 121 -11.81 -12.53 5.02
N VAL A 122 -11.16 -11.36 5.05
CA VAL A 122 -10.60 -10.74 6.26
C VAL A 122 -11.03 -9.27 6.45
N ASP A 123 -11.93 -8.76 5.62
CA ASP A 123 -12.38 -7.36 5.65
C ASP A 123 -12.98 -6.96 7.01
N GLN A 124 -13.66 -7.87 7.69
CA GLN A 124 -14.22 -7.66 9.02
C GLN A 124 -13.17 -7.33 10.10
N TYR A 125 -11.90 -7.66 9.88
CA TYR A 125 -10.82 -7.37 10.84
C TYR A 125 -10.23 -5.97 10.68
N PHE A 126 -10.55 -5.25 9.59
CA PHE A 126 -9.97 -3.94 9.27
C PHE A 126 -11.05 -2.87 9.17
N PRO A 127 -11.60 -2.40 10.30
CA PRO A 127 -12.63 -1.35 10.30
C PRO A 127 -12.12 0.00 9.77
N ARG A 128 -10.79 0.20 9.75
CA ARG A 128 -10.14 1.40 9.23
C ARG A 128 -9.19 1.04 8.08
N ILE A 129 -9.24 1.84 7.03
CA ILE A 129 -8.33 1.78 5.88
C ILE A 129 -7.85 3.22 5.66
N PHE A 130 -6.56 3.44 5.88
CA PHE A 130 -5.84 4.64 5.51
C PHE A 130 -5.23 4.39 4.13
N ASP A 131 -5.93 4.87 3.10
CA ASP A 131 -5.56 4.70 1.71
C ASP A 131 -4.86 5.96 1.17
N ILE A 132 -4.49 5.93 -0.11
CA ILE A 132 -3.78 7.05 -0.75
C ILE A 132 -4.61 8.34 -0.82
N THR A 133 -5.95 8.25 -0.81
CA THR A 133 -6.82 9.41 -0.78
C THR A 133 -6.84 10.05 0.60
N PHE A 134 -6.88 9.25 1.68
CA PHE A 134 -6.74 9.74 3.06
C PHE A 134 -5.44 10.52 3.27
N THR A 135 -4.34 10.09 2.66
CA THR A 135 -3.03 10.76 2.79
C THR A 135 -2.80 11.90 1.80
N HIS A 136 -3.86 12.40 1.16
CA HIS A 136 -3.80 13.45 0.15
C HIS A 136 -2.80 13.14 -0.98
N TYR A 137 -2.75 11.89 -1.40
CA TYR A 137 -1.87 11.37 -2.46
C TYR A 137 -0.37 11.54 -2.16
N ILE A 138 -0.02 11.63 -0.88
CA ILE A 138 1.36 11.54 -0.41
C ILE A 138 1.69 10.06 -0.16
N PRO A 139 2.60 9.44 -0.94
CA PRO A 139 2.91 8.02 -0.80
C PRO A 139 3.88 7.75 0.36
N LYS A 140 3.86 6.52 0.87
CA LYS A 140 4.97 5.97 1.67
C LYS A 140 6.27 5.99 0.81
N PRO A 141 7.46 6.23 1.39
CA PRO A 141 7.78 6.37 2.82
C PRO A 141 7.81 7.84 3.30
N ASN A 142 7.07 8.77 2.69
CA ASN A 142 7.02 10.13 3.23
C ASN A 142 6.48 10.10 4.67
N PRO A 143 7.12 10.77 5.66
CA PRO A 143 6.72 10.71 7.06
C PRO A 143 5.36 11.38 7.36
N GLU A 144 4.86 12.27 6.50
CA GLU A 144 3.61 13.00 6.70
C GLU A 144 2.38 12.08 6.81
N PRO A 145 2.14 11.12 5.89
CA PRO A 145 1.12 10.07 6.05
C PRO A 145 1.11 9.38 7.42
N TYR A 146 2.28 9.07 7.97
CA TYR A 146 2.41 8.36 9.25
C TYR A 146 1.95 9.24 10.41
N ARG A 147 2.31 10.54 10.39
CA ARG A 147 1.86 11.51 11.39
C ARG A 147 0.35 11.72 11.31
N GLN A 148 -0.20 11.90 10.12
CA GLN A 148 -1.65 12.03 9.90
C GLN A 148 -2.42 10.83 10.48
N ILE A 149 -1.91 9.62 10.26
CA ILE A 149 -2.51 8.41 10.83
C ILE A 149 -2.43 8.43 12.36
N LEU A 150 -1.27 8.72 12.95
CA LEU A 150 -1.13 8.80 14.42
C LEU A 150 -2.04 9.85 15.05
N ASP A 151 -2.21 11.00 14.40
CA ASP A 151 -3.11 12.07 14.84
C ASP A 151 -4.57 11.58 14.86
N VAL A 152 -5.02 10.88 13.82
CA VAL A 152 -6.37 10.29 13.77
C VAL A 152 -6.57 9.16 14.77
N LEU A 153 -5.52 8.37 15.02
CA LEU A 153 -5.56 7.30 16.02
C LEU A 153 -5.55 7.83 17.46
N GLY A 154 -4.99 9.01 17.71
CA GLY A 154 -4.97 9.66 19.03
C GLY A 154 -3.96 9.05 20.01
N TYR A 155 -2.93 8.36 19.51
CA TYR A 155 -1.81 7.87 20.33
C TYR A 155 -0.49 7.95 19.56
N GLY A 156 0.61 8.05 20.31
CA GLY A 156 1.95 8.08 19.74
C GLY A 156 2.38 6.73 19.16
N GLY A 157 3.44 6.78 18.33
CA GLY A 157 3.95 5.60 17.63
C GLY A 157 4.38 4.47 18.56
N GLU A 158 4.77 4.76 19.81
CA GLU A 158 5.13 3.75 20.82
C GLU A 158 3.97 2.79 21.19
N LYS A 159 2.73 3.13 20.81
CA LYS A 159 1.55 2.28 20.95
C LYS A 159 1.11 1.63 19.63
N CYS A 160 1.90 1.78 18.57
CA CYS A 160 1.63 1.26 17.25
C CYS A 160 2.69 0.23 16.83
N MET A 161 2.25 -0.68 15.97
CA MET A 161 3.12 -1.57 15.21
C MET A 161 2.83 -1.39 13.72
N MET A 162 3.85 -1.38 12.87
CA MET A 162 3.70 -1.42 11.43
C MET A 162 4.23 -2.75 10.86
N ILE A 163 3.40 -3.42 10.08
CA ILE A 163 3.71 -4.67 9.39
C ILE A 163 3.71 -4.38 7.89
N GLU A 164 4.84 -4.62 7.23
CA GLU A 164 5.07 -4.18 5.84
C GLU A 164 6.18 -4.97 5.14
N ASP A 165 6.13 -5.11 3.81
CA ASP A 165 7.08 -5.82 2.97
C ASP A 165 8.28 -4.97 2.48
N LEU A 166 8.13 -3.65 2.36
CA LEU A 166 9.21 -2.76 1.94
C LEU A 166 9.98 -2.13 3.12
N PRO A 167 11.29 -2.41 3.29
CA PRO A 167 12.08 -1.85 4.39
C PRO A 167 12.07 -0.31 4.44
N ALA A 168 12.05 0.36 3.28
CA ALA A 168 12.00 1.81 3.20
C ALA A 168 10.75 2.39 3.87
N ASN A 169 9.62 1.70 3.79
CA ASN A 169 8.36 2.12 4.40
C ASN A 169 8.34 1.89 5.92
N LEU A 170 9.24 1.07 6.47
CA LEU A 170 9.38 0.87 7.92
C LEU A 170 10.25 1.94 8.59
N LEU A 171 11.11 2.65 7.83
CA LEU A 171 12.02 3.66 8.41
C LEU A 171 11.26 4.80 9.11
N PRO A 172 10.27 5.47 8.48
CA PRO A 172 9.54 6.56 9.14
C PRO A 172 8.72 6.06 10.33
N ALA A 173 8.16 4.86 10.25
CA ALA A 173 7.45 4.24 11.37
C ALA A 173 8.37 4.06 12.58
N LYS A 174 9.58 3.54 12.36
CA LYS A 174 10.58 3.36 13.42
C LYS A 174 11.04 4.71 14.00
N GLU A 175 11.26 5.71 13.17
CA GLU A 175 11.62 7.07 13.61
C GLU A 175 10.53 7.72 14.46
N LEU A 176 9.26 7.41 14.19
CA LEU A 176 8.10 7.85 14.98
C LEU A 176 7.83 6.97 16.22
N GLY A 177 8.70 5.99 16.52
CA GLY A 177 8.61 5.14 17.71
C GLY A 177 7.75 3.89 17.56
N MET A 178 7.26 3.57 16.36
CA MET A 178 6.50 2.34 16.12
C MET A 178 7.39 1.09 16.25
N THR A 179 6.79 0.00 16.74
CA THR A 179 7.39 -1.33 16.53
C THR A 179 7.26 -1.69 15.05
N THR A 180 8.30 -2.20 14.42
CA THR A 180 8.27 -2.53 12.98
C THR A 180 8.50 -4.01 12.75
N VAL A 181 7.75 -4.58 11.81
CA VAL A 181 7.87 -5.98 11.38
C VAL A 181 7.96 -6.00 9.86
N LEU A 182 9.05 -6.58 9.35
CA LEU A 182 9.25 -6.79 7.93
C LEU A 182 8.64 -8.13 7.51
N VAL A 183 7.74 -8.09 6.53
CA VAL A 183 7.15 -9.28 5.90
C VAL A 183 7.94 -9.62 4.64
N GLY A 184 8.39 -10.85 4.51
CA GLY A 184 9.15 -11.28 3.35
C GLY A 184 9.91 -12.56 3.62
N GLN A 185 10.68 -13.01 2.62
CA GLN A 185 11.57 -14.14 2.85
C GLN A 185 12.70 -13.70 3.77
N ASN A 186 12.86 -14.45 4.87
CA ASN A 186 13.99 -14.30 5.75
C ASN A 186 15.27 -14.58 4.92
N THR A 187 16.00 -13.54 4.51
CA THR A 187 17.38 -13.68 4.04
C THR A 187 18.33 -13.94 5.21
N GLY A 188 17.84 -14.52 6.32
CA GLY A 188 18.63 -15.20 7.33
C GLY A 188 19.30 -16.43 6.73
N GLY A 189 20.14 -16.21 5.72
CA GLY A 189 21.21 -17.09 5.35
C GLY A 189 22.31 -16.91 6.39
N MET A 190 22.74 -18.05 6.93
CA MET A 190 23.99 -18.24 7.63
C MET A 190 25.10 -17.33 7.08
N ASN A 191 25.66 -16.49 7.95
CA ASN A 191 27.07 -16.15 7.98
C ASN A 191 27.51 -16.21 9.44
#